data_AF-A0A163D7C9-F1
#
_entry.id   AF-A0A163D7C9-F1
#
_cell.length_a   1.000
_cell.length_b   1.000
_cell.length_c   1.000
_cell.angle_alpha   90.00
_cell.angle_beta   90.00
_cell.angle_gamma   90.00
#
_symmetry.space_group_name_H-M   'P 1'
#
loop_
_entity.id
_entity.type
_entity.pdbx_description
1 polymer ?
#
loop_
_entity_poly.entity_id
_entity_poly.type
_entity_poly.pdbx_seq_one_letter_code
_entity_poly.pdbx_strand_id
1 'polypeptide(L)'
;MTKDCGRQGEWRINVLVSLDFHFTNRHGIDNIQYVPTFGNLTAYLKLTAHTLHTFEERPFTKMFELANNYSSYHLIPQSSDLALSPPESYFFVTDFLIISCGVLYTLCYLFYMTRTYSDRFLAGSVLFLSQTMAYELYYAYVCTTTTWQRVCFFVWFMFDVSFVAVALNRAYRREERGRTVWRLVWMTALGIAFLWGVGQVWPDEREQLTAFWTGVYLELPIGWGQVYYLLKRGDTKGQSLEIWITRYLGCICAFLVFIWRYLNAPDNWSYVGSFWSVAGMIVTLLPETVYPFVYVWAHKKERGDEKTKAE
;
A
#
# COMPACT_ATOMS: atom_id res chain seq x y z
N MET A 1 -4.39 -33.49 -29.34
CA MET A 1 -4.94 -33.41 -27.97
C MET A 1 -5.10 -31.94 -27.59
N THR A 2 -6.24 -31.35 -27.93
CA THR A 2 -6.65 -30.00 -27.56
C THR A 2 -7.65 -30.13 -26.41
N LYS A 3 -7.25 -29.81 -25.18
CA LYS A 3 -8.16 -29.77 -24.03
C LYS A 3 -8.63 -28.34 -23.78
N ASP A 4 -9.94 -28.24 -23.60
CA ASP A 4 -10.74 -27.06 -23.31
C ASP A 4 -10.11 -26.12 -22.27
N CYS A 5 -9.99 -24.84 -22.64
CA CYS A 5 -9.73 -23.77 -21.69
C CYS A 5 -11.06 -23.06 -21.38
N GLY A 6 -11.43 -23.09 -20.10
CA GLY A 6 -12.76 -22.74 -19.60
C GLY A 6 -13.19 -21.30 -19.84
N ARG A 7 -14.50 -21.14 -20.07
CA ARG A 7 -15.22 -19.86 -20.20
C ARG A 7 -14.96 -18.92 -19.01
N GLN A 8 -14.52 -17.70 -19.29
CA GLN A 8 -14.62 -16.56 -18.35
C GLN A 8 -16.00 -15.91 -18.48
N GLY A 9 -16.74 -15.82 -17.37
CA GLY A 9 -18.03 -15.12 -17.28
C GLY A 9 -17.86 -13.67 -16.81
N GLU A 10 -18.54 -12.73 -17.49
CA GLU A 10 -18.65 -11.31 -17.16
C GLU A 10 -19.59 -11.06 -15.97
N TRP A 11 -19.24 -10.14 -15.05
CA TRP A 11 -20.17 -9.59 -14.04
C TRP A 11 -19.87 -8.11 -13.69
N ARG A 12 -20.94 -7.33 -13.41
CA ARG A 12 -20.98 -5.91 -13.01
C ARG A 12 -21.49 -5.78 -11.56
N ILE A 13 -20.98 -4.84 -10.76
CA ILE A 13 -21.52 -4.46 -9.44
C ILE A 13 -21.49 -2.92 -9.27
N ASN A 14 -22.58 -2.32 -8.80
CA ASN A 14 -22.75 -0.90 -8.44
C ASN A 14 -23.21 -0.80 -6.97
N VAL A 15 -22.58 0.03 -6.13
CA VAL A 15 -23.16 0.53 -4.86
C VAL A 15 -22.59 1.92 -4.53
N LEU A 16 -23.44 2.82 -4.06
CA LEU A 16 -23.17 4.23 -3.73
C LEU A 16 -23.93 4.56 -2.44
N VAL A 17 -23.27 5.07 -1.38
CA VAL A 17 -23.91 5.67 -0.19
C VAL A 17 -23.01 6.77 0.39
N SER A 18 -23.62 7.91 0.73
CA SER A 18 -23.03 9.10 1.36
C SER A 18 -23.63 9.31 2.76
N LEU A 19 -22.89 9.94 3.69
CA LEU A 19 -23.44 10.64 4.88
C LEU A 19 -22.35 11.48 5.61
N ASP A 20 -22.68 12.75 5.87
CA ASP A 20 -21.93 13.76 6.65
C ASP A 20 -22.24 13.69 8.15
N PHE A 21 -21.30 14.11 9.02
CA PHE A 21 -21.60 14.74 10.34
C PHE A 21 -20.42 15.56 10.92
N HIS A 22 -20.77 16.66 11.60
CA HIS A 22 -19.92 17.63 12.34
C HIS A 22 -19.91 17.35 13.85
N PHE A 23 -18.84 17.69 14.60
CA PHE A 23 -18.89 18.20 16.00
C PHE A 23 -17.55 18.82 16.49
N THR A 24 -17.64 19.63 17.56
CA THR A 24 -16.73 20.67 18.09
C THR A 24 -16.20 20.41 19.53
N ASN A 25 -15.25 21.26 19.99
CA ASN A 25 -14.73 21.59 21.36
C ASN A 25 -13.38 20.96 21.77
N ARG A 26 -12.53 21.52 22.67
CA ARG A 26 -12.11 22.87 23.18
C ARG A 26 -11.17 22.61 24.40
N HIS A 27 -10.18 23.51 24.62
CA HIS A 27 -9.37 23.77 25.86
C HIS A 27 -8.33 22.72 26.28
N GLY A 28 -7.12 22.99 26.80
CA GLY A 28 -6.39 24.21 27.20
C GLY A 28 -5.49 23.98 28.45
N ILE A 29 -4.38 24.75 28.58
CA ILE A 29 -3.63 25.17 29.80
C ILE A 29 -2.27 24.51 30.16
N ASP A 30 -1.17 25.20 29.80
CA ASP A 30 -0.11 25.92 30.57
C ASP A 30 0.69 25.36 31.80
N ASN A 31 2.03 25.34 31.63
CA ASN A 31 3.12 26.09 32.33
C ASN A 31 3.89 25.68 33.63
N ILE A 32 5.21 26.00 33.56
CA ILE A 32 6.16 26.60 34.55
C ILE A 32 7.45 25.82 34.96
N GLN A 33 8.55 26.58 34.90
CA GLN A 33 9.99 26.38 35.18
C GLN A 33 10.36 26.19 36.67
N TYR A 34 11.62 25.79 36.95
CA TYR A 34 12.55 26.51 37.87
C TYR A 34 14.00 25.97 37.78
N VAL A 35 14.99 26.87 37.95
CA VAL A 35 16.47 26.66 38.05
C VAL A 35 16.93 27.21 39.40
N PRO A 36 17.96 26.65 40.08
CA PRO A 36 19.20 27.41 40.27
C PRO A 36 20.52 26.59 40.35
N THR A 37 21.62 27.34 40.19
CA THR A 37 23.06 27.06 40.10
C THR A 37 23.81 26.83 41.42
N PHE A 38 25.04 26.29 41.33
CA PHE A 38 26.31 26.52 42.09
C PHE A 38 27.11 25.19 42.04
N GLY A 39 28.43 25.05 41.86
CA GLY A 39 29.59 25.93 41.73
C GLY A 39 30.84 25.05 41.99
N ASN A 40 31.93 25.29 41.24
CA ASN A 40 33.30 24.78 41.46
C ASN A 40 33.61 23.26 41.34
N LEU A 41 34.03 22.84 40.15
CA LEU A 41 34.91 21.67 39.96
C LEU A 41 36.00 21.93 38.88
N THR A 42 36.52 23.14 38.84
CA THR A 42 37.39 23.64 37.75
C THR A 42 38.86 23.23 37.84
N ALA A 43 39.25 22.41 38.82
CA ALA A 43 40.67 22.15 39.10
C ALA A 43 41.13 20.70 38.83
N TYR A 44 40.24 19.73 38.62
CA TYR A 44 40.60 18.32 38.37
C TYR A 44 40.45 17.88 36.90
N LEU A 45 39.75 18.66 36.07
CA LEU A 45 39.47 18.31 34.66
C LEU A 45 40.60 18.64 33.67
N LYS A 46 41.66 19.36 34.08
CA LYS A 46 42.73 19.76 33.15
C LYS A 46 43.81 18.69 32.94
N LEU A 47 43.93 17.69 33.80
CA LEU A 47 44.98 16.67 33.66
C LEU A 47 44.52 15.39 32.94
N THR A 48 43.22 15.13 32.87
CA THR A 48 42.62 14.11 31.98
C THR A 48 42.36 14.64 30.56
N ALA A 49 42.46 15.95 30.35
CA ALA A 49 42.25 16.57 29.05
C ALA A 49 43.40 16.30 28.06
N HIS A 50 44.65 16.14 28.50
CA HIS A 50 45.77 16.07 27.55
C HIS A 50 45.99 14.67 26.96
N THR A 51 45.51 13.61 27.60
CA THR A 51 45.74 12.21 27.16
C THR A 51 44.49 11.53 26.57
N LEU A 52 43.33 12.19 26.62
CA LEU A 52 42.14 11.79 25.86
C LEU A 52 42.02 12.50 24.50
N HIS A 53 42.90 13.48 24.22
CA HIS A 53 42.87 14.27 22.98
C HIS A 53 43.35 13.52 21.72
N THR A 54 43.71 12.23 21.84
CA THR A 54 44.05 11.35 20.70
C THR A 54 43.12 10.15 20.55
N PHE A 55 41.98 10.13 21.25
CA PHE A 55 40.79 9.54 20.66
C PHE A 55 40.06 10.68 19.96
N GLU A 56 40.39 10.82 18.69
CA GLU A 56 39.66 11.64 17.73
C GLU A 56 38.16 11.33 17.91
N GLU A 57 37.45 12.21 18.61
CA GLU A 57 36.03 12.42 18.41
C GLU A 57 35.88 12.77 16.93
N ARG A 58 35.78 11.75 16.06
CA ARG A 58 35.07 11.96 14.81
C ARG A 58 33.72 12.47 15.26
N PRO A 59 33.35 13.72 14.92
CA PRO A 59 32.11 14.27 15.38
C PRO A 59 31.01 13.28 14.96
N PHE A 60 30.23 12.77 15.91
CA PHE A 60 29.09 11.90 15.61
C PHE A 60 28.15 12.58 14.58
N THR A 61 28.21 13.91 14.49
CA THR A 61 27.60 14.77 13.46
C THR A 61 28.04 14.50 12.02
N LYS A 62 29.25 13.96 11.76
CA LYS A 62 29.66 13.54 10.41
C LYS A 62 29.08 12.19 9.98
N MET A 63 28.75 11.32 10.93
CA MET A 63 28.23 9.98 10.63
C MET A 63 26.80 10.02 10.08
N PHE A 64 26.06 11.08 10.39
CA PHE A 64 24.70 11.36 9.93
C PHE A 64 24.61 12.61 9.06
N GLU A 65 25.73 13.12 8.52
CA GLU A 65 25.74 14.33 7.70
C GLU A 65 24.85 14.18 6.45
N LEU A 66 24.87 12.99 5.84
CA LEU A 66 23.97 12.64 4.75
C LEU A 66 22.50 12.60 5.24
N ALA A 67 22.21 11.95 6.36
CA ALA A 67 20.86 11.88 6.91
C ALA A 67 20.31 13.26 7.29
N ASN A 68 21.13 14.13 7.87
CA ASN A 68 20.81 15.51 8.22
C ASN A 68 20.63 16.42 7.00
N ASN A 69 21.28 16.11 5.87
CA ASN A 69 21.04 16.82 4.61
C ASN A 69 19.73 16.41 3.94
N TYR A 70 19.21 15.22 4.26
CA TYR A 70 17.95 14.70 3.73
C TYR A 70 16.79 14.71 4.73
N SER A 71 16.99 15.14 5.98
CA SER A 71 15.96 15.25 7.04
C SER A 71 14.78 16.13 6.65
N SER A 72 14.97 17.06 5.71
CA SER A 72 13.90 17.91 5.20
C SER A 72 13.08 17.30 4.05
N TYR A 73 13.45 16.10 3.56
CA TYR A 73 12.84 15.45 2.40
C TYR A 73 12.01 14.22 2.78
N HIS A 74 10.87 14.46 3.42
CA HIS A 74 9.90 13.41 3.73
C HIS A 74 8.96 13.10 2.57
N LEU A 75 8.41 11.89 2.52
CA LEU A 75 7.45 11.47 1.51
C LEU A 75 6.05 11.97 1.87
N ILE A 76 5.51 12.83 1.01
CA ILE A 76 4.14 13.37 1.12
C ILE A 76 3.88 14.01 2.51
N PRO A 77 4.68 15.01 2.94
CA PRO A 77 4.34 15.76 4.14
C PRO A 77 3.09 16.59 3.87
N GLN A 78 2.05 16.44 4.70
CA GLN A 78 0.86 17.29 4.65
C GLN A 78 1.14 18.59 5.39
N SER A 79 0.64 19.69 4.82
CA SER A 79 0.77 21.04 5.37
C SER A 79 -0.02 21.14 6.68
N SER A 80 -1.17 20.48 6.77
CA SER A 80 -1.97 20.34 7.99
C SER A 80 -1.21 19.64 9.12
N ASP A 81 -0.51 18.55 8.81
CA ASP A 81 0.32 17.82 9.78
C ASP A 81 1.54 18.65 10.19
N LEU A 82 2.21 19.31 9.23
CA LEU A 82 3.36 20.18 9.50
C LEU A 82 3.00 21.36 10.42
N ALA A 83 1.78 21.88 10.33
CA ALA A 83 1.30 22.97 11.18
C ALA A 83 1.27 22.59 12.67
N LEU A 84 1.18 21.29 12.99
CA LEU A 84 1.22 20.78 14.37
C LEU A 84 2.65 20.64 14.92
N SER A 85 3.68 20.94 14.10
CA SER A 85 5.09 20.78 14.45
C SER A 85 5.42 19.40 15.05
N PRO A 86 5.05 18.28 14.38
CA PRO A 86 5.26 16.94 14.91
C PRO A 86 6.76 16.61 15.00
N PRO A 87 7.16 15.69 15.89
CA PRO A 87 8.54 15.23 15.95
C PRO A 87 8.94 14.56 14.63
N GLU A 88 10.20 14.70 14.22
CA GLU A 88 10.71 14.15 12.94
C GLU A 88 10.46 12.64 12.78
N SER A 89 10.45 11.90 13.89
CA SER A 89 10.11 10.47 13.91
C SER A 89 8.74 10.15 13.31
N TYR A 90 7.78 11.09 13.39
CA TYR A 90 6.48 10.96 12.75
C TYR A 90 6.60 10.71 11.25
N PHE A 91 7.45 11.50 10.59
CA PHE A 91 7.65 11.41 9.15
C PHE A 91 8.52 10.21 8.78
N PHE A 92 9.56 9.88 9.54
CA PHE A 92 10.37 8.69 9.27
C PHE A 92 9.56 7.39 9.32
N VAL A 93 8.66 7.25 10.29
CA VAL A 93 7.78 6.07 10.38
C VAL A 93 6.81 6.04 9.20
N THR A 94 6.25 7.20 8.82
CA THR A 94 5.37 7.34 7.65
C THR A 94 6.09 6.93 6.36
N ASP A 95 7.28 7.48 6.13
CA ASP A 95 8.12 7.20 4.96
C ASP A 95 8.49 5.71 4.90
N PHE A 96 8.92 5.14 6.02
CA PHE A 96 9.26 3.74 6.13
C PHE A 96 8.08 2.83 5.75
N LEU A 97 6.88 3.13 6.26
CA LEU A 97 5.69 2.33 5.98
C LEU A 97 5.24 2.46 4.51
N ILE A 98 5.30 3.66 3.92
CA ILE A 98 5.00 3.90 2.50
C ILE A 98 6.00 3.16 1.60
N ILE A 99 7.29 3.28 1.87
CA ILE A 99 8.35 2.61 1.10
C ILE A 99 8.20 1.09 1.22
N SER A 100 7.98 0.58 2.43
CA SER A 100 7.78 -0.85 2.68
C SER A 100 6.56 -1.38 1.93
N CYS A 101 5.43 -0.68 2.01
CA CYS A 101 4.23 -0.97 1.23
C CYS A 101 4.56 -1.08 -0.27
N GLY A 102 5.27 -0.08 -0.79
CA GLY A 102 5.72 -0.02 -2.17
C GLY A 102 6.55 -1.21 -2.63
N VAL A 103 7.58 -1.54 -1.86
CA VAL A 103 8.46 -2.67 -2.15
C VAL A 103 7.70 -3.99 -2.09
N LEU A 104 6.83 -4.17 -1.10
CA LEU A 104 6.03 -5.38 -0.93
C LEU A 104 5.06 -5.59 -2.09
N TYR A 105 4.35 -4.54 -2.54
CA TYR A 105 3.49 -4.64 -3.73
C TYR A 105 4.30 -4.87 -5.01
N THR A 106 5.47 -4.24 -5.17
CA THR A 106 6.37 -4.55 -6.29
C THR A 106 6.77 -6.03 -6.32
N LEU A 107 7.17 -6.61 -5.18
CA LEU A 107 7.48 -8.03 -5.07
C LEU A 107 6.25 -8.90 -5.39
N CYS A 108 5.07 -8.48 -4.94
CA CYS A 108 3.81 -9.13 -5.27
C CYS A 108 3.57 -9.19 -6.78
N TYR A 109 3.74 -8.08 -7.51
CA TYR A 109 3.67 -8.04 -8.98
C TYR A 109 4.66 -8.97 -9.65
N LEU A 110 5.91 -9.02 -9.16
CA LEU A 110 6.92 -9.94 -9.68
C LEU A 110 6.48 -11.40 -9.53
N PHE A 111 5.97 -11.78 -8.36
CA PHE A 111 5.49 -13.14 -8.15
C PHE A 111 4.24 -13.48 -8.98
N TYR A 112 3.30 -12.54 -9.14
CA TYR A 112 2.17 -12.70 -10.05
C TYR A 112 2.61 -12.92 -11.49
N MET A 113 3.57 -12.13 -11.99
CA MET A 113 4.12 -12.28 -13.33
C MET A 113 4.79 -13.64 -13.50
N THR A 114 5.64 -14.04 -12.54
CA THR A 114 6.34 -15.33 -12.57
C THR A 114 5.35 -16.50 -12.57
N ARG A 115 4.32 -16.48 -11.71
CA ARG A 115 3.29 -17.52 -11.66
C ARG A 115 2.42 -17.56 -12.90
N THR A 116 2.02 -16.40 -13.42
CA THR A 116 1.25 -16.32 -14.68
C THR A 116 2.07 -16.85 -15.86
N TYR A 117 3.38 -16.58 -15.86
CA TYR A 117 4.30 -17.05 -16.88
C TYR A 117 4.53 -18.57 -16.80
N SER A 118 4.72 -19.12 -15.58
CA SER A 118 4.94 -20.55 -15.36
C SER A 118 3.68 -21.37 -15.67
N ASP A 119 2.55 -20.94 -15.13
CA ASP A 119 1.32 -21.72 -15.14
C ASP A 119 0.54 -21.53 -16.45
N ARG A 120 0.93 -20.52 -17.25
CA ARG A 120 0.20 -20.09 -18.47
C ARG A 120 -1.27 -19.83 -18.19
N PHE A 121 -1.54 -19.38 -16.98
CA PHE A 121 -2.87 -19.23 -16.44
C PHE A 121 -2.92 -17.98 -15.59
N LEU A 122 -4.03 -17.24 -15.71
CA LEU A 122 -4.30 -16.06 -14.89
C LEU A 122 -5.44 -16.38 -13.93
N ALA A 123 -5.18 -16.28 -12.62
CA ALA A 123 -6.19 -16.45 -11.59
C ALA A 123 -7.09 -15.21 -11.51
N GLY A 124 -8.03 -15.11 -12.46
CA GLY A 124 -8.97 -14.00 -12.58
C GLY A 124 -8.95 -13.35 -13.96
N SER A 125 -9.47 -12.13 -14.03
CA SER A 125 -9.46 -11.31 -15.25
C SER A 125 -8.47 -10.17 -15.11
N VAL A 126 -7.70 -9.90 -16.16
CA VAL A 126 -6.80 -8.73 -16.20
C VAL A 126 -7.58 -7.42 -16.15
N LEU A 127 -8.88 -7.44 -16.46
CA LEU A 127 -9.73 -6.25 -16.38
C LEU A 127 -9.92 -5.73 -14.94
N PHE A 128 -9.75 -6.58 -13.92
CA PHE A 128 -9.75 -6.11 -12.53
C PHE A 128 -8.60 -5.13 -12.25
N LEU A 129 -7.49 -5.27 -12.97
CA LEU A 129 -6.34 -4.37 -12.85
C LEU A 129 -6.64 -2.96 -13.36
N SER A 130 -7.68 -2.78 -14.19
CA SER A 130 -7.99 -1.46 -14.76
C SER A 130 -8.23 -0.39 -13.68
N GLN A 131 -8.81 -0.78 -12.54
CA GLN A 131 -9.06 0.12 -11.42
C GLN A 131 -7.79 0.42 -10.63
N THR A 132 -6.91 -0.57 -10.44
CA THR A 132 -5.58 -0.37 -9.84
C THR A 132 -4.74 0.58 -10.70
N MET A 133 -4.72 0.37 -12.02
CA MET A 133 -4.05 1.25 -12.96
C MET A 133 -4.59 2.67 -12.92
N ALA A 134 -5.91 2.84 -12.76
CA ALA A 134 -6.52 4.16 -12.62
C ALA A 134 -6.10 4.83 -11.30
N TYR A 135 -6.15 4.08 -10.20
CA TYR A 135 -5.75 4.51 -8.87
C TYR A 135 -4.30 4.98 -8.84
N GLU A 136 -3.38 4.15 -9.34
CA GLU A 136 -1.95 4.46 -9.37
C GLU A 136 -1.64 5.65 -10.27
N LEU A 137 -2.23 5.73 -11.47
CA LEU A 137 -1.99 6.83 -12.39
C LEU A 137 -2.56 8.16 -11.85
N TYR A 138 -3.76 8.13 -11.29
CA TYR A 138 -4.42 9.33 -10.75
C TYR A 138 -3.69 9.87 -9.52
N TYR A 139 -3.49 9.03 -8.51
CA TYR A 139 -2.86 9.46 -7.25
C TYR A 139 -1.36 9.70 -7.39
N ALA A 140 -0.68 9.12 -8.39
CA ALA A 140 0.68 9.53 -8.74
C ALA A 140 0.76 11.03 -9.06
N TYR A 141 -0.26 11.64 -9.67
CA TYR A 141 -0.27 13.08 -9.96
C TYR A 141 -0.80 13.91 -8.80
N VAL A 142 -1.87 13.46 -8.14
CA VAL A 142 -2.59 14.24 -7.12
C VAL A 142 -1.88 14.23 -5.77
N CYS A 143 -1.35 13.08 -5.34
CA CYS A 143 -0.75 12.93 -4.02
C CYS A 143 0.69 13.42 -3.92
N THR A 144 1.38 13.55 -5.04
CA THR A 144 2.83 13.83 -5.06
C THR A 144 3.14 15.28 -5.39
N THR A 145 4.20 15.79 -4.77
CA THR A 145 4.62 17.18 -4.96
C THR A 145 5.83 17.29 -5.88
N THR A 146 6.80 16.40 -5.72
CA THR A 146 8.05 16.44 -6.48
C THR A 146 8.00 15.51 -7.68
N THR A 147 8.72 15.88 -8.74
CA THR A 147 8.91 15.01 -9.91
C THR A 147 9.50 13.66 -9.51
N TRP A 148 10.35 13.62 -8.50
CA TRP A 148 10.94 12.37 -8.00
C TRP A 148 9.88 11.46 -7.38
N GLN A 149 9.02 11.99 -6.49
CA GLN A 149 7.90 11.23 -5.92
C GLN A 149 6.96 10.72 -7.02
N ARG A 150 6.66 11.54 -8.04
CA ARG A 150 5.87 11.12 -9.21
C ARG A 150 6.49 9.91 -9.87
N VAL A 151 7.78 9.98 -10.22
CA VAL A 151 8.49 8.87 -10.89
C VAL A 151 8.43 7.61 -10.04
N CYS A 152 8.63 7.70 -8.72
CA CYS A 152 8.53 6.56 -7.82
C CYS A 152 7.14 5.92 -7.84
N PHE A 153 6.06 6.71 -7.80
CA PHE A 153 4.69 6.20 -7.89
C PHE A 153 4.38 5.59 -9.27
N PHE A 154 4.93 6.17 -10.35
CA PHE A 154 4.81 5.63 -11.70
C PHE A 154 5.46 4.26 -11.90
N VAL A 155 6.42 3.88 -11.05
CA VAL A 155 7.02 2.54 -11.11
C VAL A 155 5.96 1.46 -10.87
N TRP A 156 4.99 1.66 -9.98
CA TRP A 156 3.90 0.70 -9.79
C TRP A 156 3.04 0.58 -11.05
N PHE A 157 2.71 1.71 -11.68
CA PHE A 157 1.96 1.69 -12.93
C PHE A 157 2.72 0.96 -14.05
N MET A 158 4.06 1.05 -14.07
CA MET A 158 4.88 0.26 -14.98
C MET A 158 4.81 -1.25 -14.68
N PHE A 159 4.73 -1.65 -13.41
CA PHE A 159 4.51 -3.04 -13.03
C PHE A 159 3.13 -3.54 -13.45
N ASP A 160 2.09 -2.71 -13.35
CA ASP A 160 0.77 -3.01 -13.90
C ASP A 160 0.85 -3.31 -15.40
N VAL A 161 1.42 -2.40 -16.18
CA VAL A 161 1.57 -2.57 -17.64
C VAL A 161 2.38 -3.83 -17.96
N SER A 162 3.44 -4.09 -17.20
CA SER A 162 4.29 -5.29 -17.36
C SER A 162 3.50 -6.56 -17.08
N PHE A 163 2.69 -6.58 -16.02
CA PHE A 163 1.84 -7.70 -15.68
C PHE A 163 0.77 -7.96 -16.74
N VAL A 164 0.09 -6.91 -17.24
CA VAL A 164 -0.85 -7.01 -18.36
C VAL A 164 -0.16 -7.62 -19.58
N ALA A 165 1.04 -7.15 -19.92
CA ALA A 165 1.79 -7.68 -21.06
C ALA A 165 2.11 -9.17 -20.89
N VAL A 166 2.54 -9.62 -19.70
CA VAL A 166 2.79 -11.03 -19.41
C VAL A 166 1.50 -11.84 -19.50
N ALA A 167 0.41 -11.39 -18.87
CA ALA A 167 -0.88 -12.07 -18.87
C ALA A 167 -1.45 -12.22 -20.29
N LEU A 168 -1.45 -11.14 -21.09
CA LEU A 168 -1.94 -11.19 -22.47
C LEU A 168 -1.09 -12.13 -23.33
N ASN A 169 0.22 -12.16 -23.13
CA ASN A 169 1.12 -12.99 -23.93
C ASN A 169 1.07 -14.48 -23.54
N ARG A 170 0.83 -14.79 -22.26
CA ARG A 170 0.99 -16.14 -21.71
C ARG A 170 -0.32 -16.84 -21.36
N ALA A 171 -1.37 -16.12 -20.97
CA ALA A 171 -2.65 -16.70 -20.54
C ALA A 171 -3.80 -16.46 -21.54
N TYR A 172 -3.78 -15.35 -22.30
CA TYR A 172 -4.86 -15.04 -23.25
C TYR A 172 -4.60 -15.57 -24.68
N ARG A 173 -5.68 -15.99 -25.33
CA ARG A 173 -5.71 -16.31 -26.77
C ARG A 173 -5.45 -15.07 -27.60
N ARG A 174 -4.73 -15.22 -28.72
CA ARG A 174 -4.35 -14.09 -29.60
C ARG A 174 -5.53 -13.24 -30.06
N GLU A 175 -6.65 -13.88 -30.37
CA GLU A 175 -7.88 -13.27 -30.86
C GLU A 175 -8.53 -12.30 -29.85
N GLU A 176 -8.35 -12.55 -28.55
CA GLU A 176 -9.00 -11.80 -27.48
C GLU A 176 -8.16 -10.59 -27.02
N ARG A 177 -6.84 -10.60 -27.30
CA ARG A 177 -5.89 -9.62 -26.76
C ARG A 177 -6.28 -8.18 -27.09
N GLY A 178 -6.58 -7.89 -28.35
CA GLY A 178 -6.93 -6.53 -28.78
C GLY A 178 -8.19 -6.00 -28.09
N ARG A 179 -9.22 -6.84 -27.97
CA ARG A 179 -10.46 -6.49 -27.26
C ARG A 179 -10.21 -6.27 -25.77
N THR A 180 -9.38 -7.10 -25.15
CA THR A 180 -9.02 -6.97 -23.73
C THR A 180 -8.22 -5.69 -23.47
N VAL A 181 -7.22 -5.37 -24.30
CA VAL A 181 -6.46 -4.10 -24.20
C VAL A 181 -7.39 -2.90 -24.32
N TRP A 182 -8.28 -2.91 -25.31
CA TRP A 182 -9.25 -1.82 -25.50
C TRP A 182 -10.16 -1.63 -24.28
N ARG A 183 -10.71 -2.72 -23.75
CA ARG A 183 -11.53 -2.68 -22.52
C ARG A 183 -10.73 -2.15 -21.34
N LEU A 184 -9.49 -2.59 -21.18
CA LEU A 184 -8.62 -2.17 -20.08
C LEU A 184 -8.32 -0.67 -20.15
N VAL A 185 -7.94 -0.14 -21.33
CA VAL A 185 -7.70 1.29 -21.53
C VAL A 185 -8.94 2.12 -21.21
N TRP A 186 -10.11 1.72 -21.71
CA TRP A 186 -11.36 2.44 -21.41
C TRP A 186 -11.75 2.38 -19.95
N MET A 187 -11.67 1.20 -19.32
CA MET A 187 -12.02 1.06 -17.92
C MET A 187 -11.05 1.83 -17.01
N THR A 188 -9.77 1.91 -17.36
CA THR A 188 -8.80 2.74 -16.65
C THR A 188 -9.12 4.22 -16.84
N ALA A 189 -9.40 4.69 -18.06
CA ALA A 189 -9.79 6.07 -18.31
C ALA A 189 -11.08 6.47 -17.57
N LEU A 190 -12.09 5.59 -17.57
CA LEU A 190 -13.32 5.78 -16.80
C LEU A 190 -13.06 5.77 -15.29
N GLY A 191 -12.17 4.90 -14.81
CA GLY A 191 -11.73 4.88 -13.42
C GLY A 191 -11.07 6.18 -12.99
N ILE A 192 -10.21 6.77 -13.83
CA ILE A 192 -9.58 8.08 -13.58
C ILE A 192 -10.63 9.18 -13.51
N ALA A 193 -11.56 9.21 -14.47
CA ALA A 193 -12.64 10.19 -14.47
C ALA A 193 -13.54 10.05 -13.23
N PHE A 194 -13.79 8.82 -12.79
CA PHE A 194 -14.52 8.54 -11.55
C PHE A 194 -13.76 9.03 -10.32
N LEU A 195 -12.48 8.70 -10.18
CA LEU A 195 -11.63 9.16 -9.07
C LEU A 195 -11.56 10.69 -9.01
N TRP A 196 -11.41 11.34 -10.17
CA TRP A 196 -11.48 12.79 -10.27
C TRP A 196 -12.81 13.35 -9.77
N GLY A 197 -13.94 12.79 -10.23
CA GLY A 197 -15.26 13.21 -9.78
C GLY A 197 -15.46 13.03 -8.27
N VAL A 198 -14.98 11.92 -7.72
CA VAL A 198 -15.01 11.65 -6.27
C VAL A 198 -14.13 12.64 -5.49
N GLY A 199 -12.94 12.95 -6.01
CA GLY A 199 -12.03 13.97 -5.46
C GLY A 199 -12.67 15.36 -5.35
N GLN A 200 -13.55 15.71 -6.29
CA GLN A 200 -14.31 16.98 -6.22
C GLN A 200 -15.40 16.98 -5.15
N VAL A 201 -15.96 15.81 -4.80
CA VAL A 201 -17.03 15.69 -3.78
C VAL A 201 -16.46 15.75 -2.36
N TRP A 202 -15.28 15.16 -2.15
CA TRP A 202 -14.59 15.16 -0.85
C TRP A 202 -13.22 15.84 -0.98
N PRO A 203 -13.20 17.18 -1.12
CA PRO A 203 -11.95 17.91 -1.24
C PRO A 203 -11.15 17.79 0.06
N ASP A 204 -9.91 17.33 -0.06
CA ASP A 204 -8.97 17.14 1.03
C ASP A 204 -7.55 17.49 0.56
N GLU A 205 -6.64 17.80 1.48
CA GLU A 205 -5.25 18.07 1.15
C GLU A 205 -4.63 16.87 0.43
N ARG A 206 -4.38 17.04 -0.87
CA ARG A 206 -3.86 16.00 -1.76
C ARG A 206 -4.74 14.75 -1.81
N GLU A 207 -6.05 14.93 -1.61
CA GLU A 207 -7.06 13.89 -1.75
C GLU A 207 -6.76 12.61 -0.95
N GLN A 208 -6.16 12.73 0.24
CA GLN A 208 -5.77 11.57 1.06
C GLN A 208 -6.99 10.85 1.62
N LEU A 209 -8.05 11.58 1.99
CA LEU A 209 -9.34 11.02 2.37
C LEU A 209 -9.91 10.12 1.26
N THR A 210 -9.95 10.61 0.02
CA THR A 210 -10.49 9.81 -1.09
C THR A 210 -9.56 8.66 -1.44
N ALA A 211 -8.25 8.85 -1.38
CA ALA A 211 -7.25 7.79 -1.58
C ALA A 211 -7.43 6.66 -0.56
N PHE A 212 -7.66 6.99 0.71
CA PHE A 212 -7.93 6.00 1.76
C PHE A 212 -9.15 5.14 1.41
N TRP A 213 -10.31 5.77 1.17
CA TRP A 213 -11.54 5.03 0.90
C TRP A 213 -11.48 4.23 -0.40
N THR A 214 -11.01 4.86 -1.48
CA THR A 214 -10.92 4.19 -2.77
C THR A 214 -9.90 3.06 -2.74
N GLY A 215 -8.81 3.17 -1.95
CA GLY A 215 -7.88 2.09 -1.69
C GLY A 215 -8.51 0.91 -0.94
N VAL A 216 -9.29 1.17 0.12
CA VAL A 216 -10.06 0.13 0.84
C VAL A 216 -11.02 -0.59 -0.10
N TYR A 217 -11.76 0.15 -0.92
CA TYR A 217 -12.71 -0.43 -1.89
C TYR A 217 -12.02 -1.18 -3.03
N LEU A 218 -10.80 -0.80 -3.40
CA LEU A 218 -10.02 -1.49 -4.42
C LEU A 218 -9.52 -2.85 -3.92
N GLU A 219 -9.03 -2.93 -2.68
CA GLU A 219 -8.46 -4.17 -2.13
C GLU A 219 -9.54 -5.21 -1.76
N LEU A 220 -10.72 -4.76 -1.31
CA LEU A 220 -11.87 -5.61 -0.96
C LEU A 220 -12.18 -6.71 -1.99
N PRO A 221 -12.51 -6.39 -3.25
CA PRO A 221 -12.84 -7.40 -4.25
C PRO A 221 -11.62 -8.26 -4.64
N ILE A 222 -10.40 -7.74 -4.50
CA ILE A 222 -9.17 -8.47 -4.82
C ILE A 222 -9.00 -9.61 -3.82
N GLY A 223 -8.97 -9.33 -2.52
CA GLY A 223 -8.77 -10.34 -1.47
C GLY A 223 -9.83 -11.43 -1.48
N TRP A 224 -11.12 -11.03 -1.47
CA TRP A 224 -12.23 -11.98 -1.49
C TRP A 224 -12.30 -12.78 -2.80
N GLY A 225 -11.97 -12.15 -3.93
CA GLY A 225 -11.90 -12.82 -5.22
C GLY A 225 -10.90 -13.98 -5.21
N GLN A 226 -9.74 -13.81 -4.58
CA GLN A 226 -8.73 -14.86 -4.53
C GLN A 226 -9.18 -16.09 -3.74
N VAL A 227 -9.73 -15.85 -2.54
CA VAL A 227 -10.27 -16.91 -1.69
C VAL A 227 -11.40 -17.64 -2.41
N TYR A 228 -12.28 -16.90 -3.08
CA TYR A 228 -13.36 -17.48 -3.89
C TYR A 228 -12.81 -18.37 -5.02
N TYR A 229 -11.77 -17.93 -5.75
CA TYR A 229 -11.17 -18.74 -6.81
C TYR A 229 -10.52 -20.03 -6.30
N LEU A 230 -9.87 -19.99 -5.14
CA LEU A 230 -9.33 -21.19 -4.49
C LEU A 230 -10.44 -22.16 -4.10
N LEU A 231 -11.51 -21.68 -3.46
CA LEU A 231 -12.65 -22.50 -3.05
C LEU A 231 -13.38 -23.13 -4.25
N LYS A 232 -13.62 -22.34 -5.30
CA LYS A 232 -14.40 -22.77 -6.46
C LYS A 232 -13.65 -23.79 -7.31
N ARG A 233 -12.35 -23.59 -7.53
CA ARG A 233 -11.57 -24.50 -8.39
C ARG A 233 -10.96 -25.66 -7.63
N GLY A 234 -10.59 -25.45 -6.36
CA GLY A 234 -9.86 -26.43 -5.59
C GLY A 234 -8.43 -26.68 -6.11
N ASP A 235 -7.87 -25.75 -6.88
CA ASP A 235 -6.51 -25.80 -7.41
C ASP A 235 -5.76 -24.49 -7.13
N THR A 236 -4.43 -24.56 -7.09
CA THR A 236 -3.55 -23.44 -6.72
C THR A 236 -2.97 -22.68 -7.92
N LYS A 237 -3.44 -22.92 -9.15
CA LYS A 237 -2.84 -22.33 -10.36
C LYS A 237 -2.98 -20.82 -10.41
N GLY A 238 -1.89 -20.12 -10.73
CA GLY A 238 -1.82 -18.66 -10.78
C GLY A 238 -1.86 -18.01 -9.40
N GLN A 239 -1.70 -18.78 -8.31
CA GLN A 239 -1.75 -18.36 -6.92
C GLN A 239 -0.55 -18.93 -6.15
N SER A 240 -0.05 -18.22 -5.13
CA SER A 240 1.06 -18.72 -4.32
C SER A 240 1.14 -18.06 -2.94
N LEU A 241 1.82 -18.71 -2.00
CA LEU A 241 2.01 -18.17 -0.66
C LEU A 241 2.93 -16.95 -0.65
N GLU A 242 3.88 -16.85 -1.59
CA GLU A 242 4.75 -15.68 -1.75
C GLU A 242 3.96 -14.45 -2.21
N ILE A 243 3.02 -14.63 -3.15
CA ILE A 243 2.06 -13.59 -3.56
C ILE A 243 1.23 -13.14 -2.36
N TRP A 244 0.69 -14.10 -1.61
CA TRP A 244 -0.13 -13.80 -0.45
C TRP A 244 0.63 -13.01 0.63
N ILE A 245 1.80 -13.49 1.08
CA ILE A 245 2.50 -12.84 2.20
C ILE A 245 2.95 -11.43 1.84
N THR A 246 3.43 -11.22 0.60
CA THR A 246 3.84 -9.88 0.15
C THR A 246 2.64 -8.94 0.04
N ARG A 247 1.50 -9.39 -0.50
CA ARG A 247 0.26 -8.60 -0.53
C ARG A 247 -0.27 -8.28 0.85
N TYR A 248 -0.33 -9.28 1.74
CA TYR A 248 -0.87 -9.11 3.08
C TYR A 248 -0.04 -8.14 3.90
N LEU A 249 1.29 -8.26 3.87
CA LEU A 249 2.18 -7.31 4.51
C LEU A 249 2.08 -5.91 3.87
N GLY A 250 1.90 -5.82 2.54
CA GLY A 250 1.65 -4.56 1.85
C GLY A 250 0.39 -3.86 2.36
N CYS A 251 -0.73 -4.60 2.48
CA CYS A 251 -1.98 -4.10 3.05
C CYS A 251 -1.81 -3.62 4.49
N ILE A 252 -1.09 -4.39 5.32
CA ILE A 252 -0.79 -4.01 6.71
C ILE A 252 0.01 -2.71 6.73
N CYS A 253 1.08 -2.58 5.95
CA CYS A 253 1.85 -1.34 5.86
C CYS A 253 0.97 -0.17 5.42
N ALA A 254 0.11 -0.34 4.41
CA ALA A 254 -0.79 0.70 3.94
C ALA A 254 -1.74 1.19 5.05
N PHE A 255 -2.40 0.27 5.78
CA PHE A 255 -3.28 0.65 6.88
C PHE A 255 -2.51 1.25 8.07
N LEU A 256 -1.33 0.72 8.38
CA LEU A 256 -0.49 1.25 9.44
C LEU A 256 -0.06 2.69 9.16
N VAL A 257 0.14 3.11 7.91
CA VAL A 257 0.38 4.54 7.59
C VAL A 257 -0.76 5.39 8.11
N PHE A 258 -2.00 5.08 7.72
CA PHE A 258 -3.17 5.88 8.14
C PHE A 258 -3.43 5.82 9.64
N ILE A 259 -3.27 4.65 10.26
CA ILE A 259 -3.39 4.49 11.71
C ILE A 259 -2.31 5.31 12.44
N TRP A 260 -1.06 5.25 11.98
CA TRP A 260 0.04 6.03 12.56
C TRP A 260 -0.24 7.53 12.49
N ARG A 261 -0.73 8.00 11.34
CA ARG A 261 -1.13 9.40 11.17
C ARG A 261 -2.27 9.80 12.11
N TYR A 262 -3.30 8.95 12.23
CA TYR A 262 -4.40 9.17 13.17
C TYR A 262 -3.97 9.20 14.64
N LEU A 263 -3.05 8.33 15.06
CA LEU A 263 -2.60 8.32 16.46
C LEU A 263 -1.79 9.56 16.85
N ASN A 264 -1.15 10.23 15.89
CA ASN A 264 -0.33 11.42 16.14
C ASN A 264 -1.06 12.74 15.84
N ALA A 265 -1.99 12.74 14.87
CA ALA A 265 -2.78 13.90 14.46
C ALA A 265 -4.26 13.52 14.27
N PRO A 266 -4.98 13.15 15.34
CA PRO A 266 -6.32 12.57 15.24
C PRO A 266 -7.34 13.51 14.58
N ASP A 267 -7.19 14.83 14.73
CA ASP A 267 -8.11 15.80 14.13
C ASP A 267 -7.99 15.84 12.60
N ASN A 268 -6.75 15.78 12.07
CA ASN A 268 -6.47 15.76 10.63
C ASN A 268 -6.90 14.45 9.97
N TRP A 269 -6.86 13.34 10.71
CA TRP A 269 -7.10 11.98 10.21
C TRP A 269 -8.33 11.32 10.85
N SER A 270 -9.28 12.11 11.33
CA SER A 270 -10.41 11.66 12.16
C SER A 270 -11.27 10.57 11.50
N TYR A 271 -11.39 10.58 10.17
CA TYR A 271 -12.10 9.56 9.41
C TYR A 271 -11.51 8.15 9.55
N VAL A 272 -10.19 8.03 9.81
CA VAL A 272 -9.50 6.75 10.03
C VAL A 272 -10.01 6.09 11.31
N GLY A 273 -10.28 6.87 12.35
CA GLY A 273 -10.82 6.39 13.62
C GLY A 273 -12.33 6.11 13.59
N SER A 274 -13.01 6.38 12.48
CA SER A 274 -14.45 6.12 12.37
C SER A 274 -14.77 4.61 12.39
N PHE A 275 -15.95 4.27 12.89
CA PHE A 275 -16.44 2.88 12.90
C PHE A 275 -16.37 2.25 11.50
N TRP A 276 -16.77 3.00 10.46
CA TRP A 276 -16.77 2.52 9.08
C TRP A 276 -15.37 2.24 8.54
N SER A 277 -14.40 3.07 8.91
CA SER A 277 -12.99 2.86 8.52
C SER A 277 -12.44 1.59 9.18
N VAL A 278 -12.63 1.45 10.50
CA VAL A 278 -12.17 0.27 11.24
C VAL A 278 -12.84 -1.01 10.73
N ALA A 279 -14.15 -1.00 10.53
CA ALA A 279 -14.88 -2.13 9.96
C ALA A 279 -14.40 -2.45 8.54
N GLY A 280 -14.19 -1.42 7.70
CA GLY A 280 -13.65 -1.58 6.35
C GLY A 280 -12.29 -2.27 6.35
N MET A 281 -11.34 -1.77 7.15
CA MET A 281 -10.00 -2.38 7.28
C MET A 281 -10.08 -3.85 7.73
N ILE A 282 -10.93 -4.18 8.71
CA ILE A 282 -11.11 -5.56 9.18
C ILE A 282 -11.65 -6.45 8.05
N VAL A 283 -12.70 -6.02 7.35
CA VAL A 283 -13.32 -6.81 6.28
C VAL A 283 -12.38 -6.97 5.09
N THR A 284 -11.51 -5.99 4.82
CA THR A 284 -10.47 -6.08 3.79
C THR A 284 -9.34 -7.04 4.18
N LEU A 285 -8.91 -7.06 5.44
CA LEU A 285 -7.83 -7.95 5.90
C LEU A 285 -8.29 -9.39 6.17
N LEU A 286 -9.58 -9.60 6.46
CA LEU A 286 -10.13 -10.93 6.73
C LEU A 286 -9.82 -11.98 5.64
N PRO A 287 -10.07 -11.73 4.34
CA PRO A 287 -9.72 -12.70 3.30
C PRO A 287 -8.21 -13.00 3.27
N GLU A 288 -7.35 -12.02 3.56
CA GLU A 288 -5.91 -12.24 3.66
C GLU A 288 -5.54 -13.16 4.82
N THR A 289 -6.17 -13.01 5.98
CA THR A 289 -5.93 -13.89 7.12
C THR A 289 -6.40 -15.32 6.86
N VAL A 290 -7.52 -15.49 6.12
CA VAL A 290 -8.09 -16.81 5.83
C VAL A 290 -7.40 -17.51 4.64
N TYR A 291 -6.82 -16.74 3.71
CA TYR A 291 -6.17 -17.23 2.50
C TYR A 291 -5.21 -18.42 2.70
N PRO A 292 -4.22 -18.40 3.61
CA PRO A 292 -3.24 -19.49 3.71
C PRO A 292 -3.89 -20.83 4.08
N PHE A 293 -4.94 -20.82 4.90
CA PHE A 293 -5.68 -22.02 5.27
C PHE A 293 -6.43 -22.62 4.07
N VAL A 294 -7.10 -21.77 3.31
CA VAL A 294 -7.82 -22.16 2.09
C VAL A 294 -6.85 -22.63 1.01
N TYR A 295 -5.69 -21.97 0.88
CA TYR A 295 -4.63 -22.36 -0.04
C TYR A 295 -4.09 -23.76 0.29
N VAL A 296 -3.76 -24.03 1.56
CA VAL A 296 -3.28 -25.36 1.99
C VAL A 296 -4.34 -26.43 1.75
N TRP A 297 -5.62 -26.13 1.97
CA TRP A 297 -6.72 -27.04 1.64
C TRP A 297 -6.77 -27.35 0.14
N ALA A 298 -6.74 -26.31 -0.72
CA ALA A 298 -6.77 -26.46 -2.16
C ALA A 298 -5.55 -27.24 -2.68
N HIS A 299 -4.37 -26.95 -2.13
CA HIS A 299 -3.13 -27.65 -2.49
C HIS A 299 -3.18 -29.15 -2.13
N LYS A 300 -3.73 -29.51 -0.95
CA LYS A 300 -3.92 -30.92 -0.57
C LYS A 300 -4.91 -31.62 -1.48
N LYS A 301 -6.00 -30.95 -1.85
CA LYS A 301 -7.02 -31.48 -2.75
C LYS A 301 -6.45 -31.75 -4.15
N GLU A 302 -5.74 -30.78 -4.73
CA GLU A 302 -5.07 -30.89 -6.02
C GLU A 302 -4.14 -32.12 -6.06
N ARG A 303 -3.29 -32.29 -5.04
CA ARG A 303 -2.39 -33.45 -4.94
C ARG A 303 -3.10 -34.79 -4.72
N GLY A 304 -4.28 -34.78 -4.07
CA GLY A 304 -5.11 -35.97 -3.93
C GLY A 304 -5.68 -36.41 -5.27
N ASP A 305 -6.24 -35.47 -6.02
CA ASP A 305 -6.83 -35.72 -7.34
C ASP A 305 -5.80 -36.18 -8.37
N GLU A 306 -4.55 -35.71 -8.29
CA GLU A 306 -3.45 -36.16 -9.14
C GLU A 306 -3.06 -37.61 -8.86
N LYS A 307 -3.05 -38.04 -7.59
CA LYS A 307 -2.76 -39.44 -7.22
C LYS A 307 -3.83 -40.38 -7.75
N THR A 308 -5.10 -40.06 -7.53
CA THR A 308 -6.23 -40.87 -8.02
C THR A 308 -6.27 -41.00 -9.55
N LYS A 309 -5.72 -40.03 -10.29
CA LYS A 309 -5.63 -40.10 -11.77
C LYS A 309 -4.44 -40.91 -12.28
N ALA A 310 -3.44 -41.15 -11.43
CA ALA A 310 -2.24 -41.91 -11.77
C ALA A 310 -2.39 -43.41 -11.48
N GLU A 311 -3.34 -43.78 -10.62
CA GLU A 311 -3.80 -45.15 -10.35
C GLU A 311 -4.83 -45.62 -11.38
#